data_AF-A0A2D7QK09-F1
#
_entry.id   AF-A0A2D7QK09-F1
#
_cell.length_a   1.000
_cell.length_b   1.000
_cell.length_c   1.000
_cell.angle_alpha   90.00
_cell.angle_beta   90.00
_cell.angle_gamma   90.00
#
_symmetry.space_group_name_H-M   'P 1'
#
loop_
_entity.id
_entity.type
_entity.pdbx_description
1 polymer ?
#
loop_
_entity_poly.entity_id
_entity_poly.type
_entity_poly.pdbx_seq_one_letter_code
_entity_poly.pdbx_strand_id
1 'polypeptide(L)' 'MLFAVILYCFVCLLFFSLQFQDIQAQQSIKLASNPKISPDGLQIAFSWRGDIWISSIEGGLAK' A
#
# COMPACT_ATOMS: atom_id res chain seq x y z
N MET A 1 16.18 -27.68 -31.21
CA MET A 1 15.94 -26.22 -31.33
C MET A 1 14.52 -25.86 -30.92
N LEU A 2 13.47 -26.45 -31.52
CA LEU A 2 12.06 -26.16 -31.18
C LEU A 2 11.69 -26.42 -29.69
N PHE A 3 12.12 -27.53 -29.11
CA PHE A 3 11.84 -27.87 -27.71
C PHE A 3 12.43 -26.85 -26.71
N ALA A 4 13.63 -26.34 -26.99
CA ALA A 4 14.28 -25.31 -26.16
C ALA A 4 13.53 -23.97 -26.22
N VAL A 5 12.99 -23.61 -27.38
CA VAL A 5 12.18 -22.39 -27.56
C VAL A 5 10.86 -22.50 -26.80
N ILE A 6 10.20 -23.66 -26.85
CA ILE A 6 8.94 -23.91 -26.12
C ILE A 6 9.18 -23.85 -24.60
N LEU A 7 10.24 -24.50 -24.12
CA LEU A 7 10.61 -24.49 -22.70
C LEU A 7 10.94 -23.07 -22.21
N TYR A 8 11.68 -22.30 -23.01
CA TYR A 8 12.01 -20.91 -22.68
C TYR A 8 10.76 -20.03 -22.62
N CYS A 9 9.84 -20.19 -23.59
CA CYS A 9 8.57 -19.45 -23.60
C CYS A 9 7.73 -19.77 -22.37
N PHE A 10 7.66 -21.05 -21.98
CA PHE A 10 6.93 -21.48 -20.79
C PHE A 10 7.54 -20.92 -19.49
N VAL A 11 8.87 -20.95 -19.36
CA VAL A 11 9.58 -20.37 -18.21
C VAL A 11 9.38 -18.86 -18.14
N CYS A 12 9.45 -18.15 -19.27
CA CYS A 12 9.17 -16.71 -19.32
C CYS A 12 7.73 -16.38 -18.91
N LEU A 13 6.75 -17.17 -19.33
CA LEU A 13 5.34 -16.99 -18.95
C LEU A 13 5.11 -17.23 -17.46
N LEU A 14 5.75 -18.24 -16.87
CA LEU A 14 5.69 -18.49 -15.43
C LEU A 14 6.38 -17.38 -14.61
N PHE A 15 7.48 -16.82 -15.10
CA PHE A 15 8.15 -15.71 -14.43
C PHE A 15 7.32 -14.41 -14.50
N PHE A 16 6.61 -14.19 -15.60
CA PHE A 16 5.77 -13.01 -15.81
C PHE A 16 4.53 -13.01 -14.89
N SER A 17 3.94 -14.18 -14.62
CA SER A 17 2.77 -14.28 -13.72
C SER A 17 3.11 -14.12 -12.23
N LEU A 18 4.39 -14.18 -11.83
CA LEU A 18 4.83 -13.96 -10.45
C LEU A 18 5.02 -12.46 -10.11
N GLN A 19 4.82 -11.55 -11.06
CA GLN A 19 5.00 -10.10 -10.85
C GLN A 19 3.71 -9.38 -10.42
N PHE A 20 2.68 -10.09 -9.93
CA PHE A 20 1.51 -9.45 -9.33
C PHE A 20 1.91 -8.77 -8.01
N GLN A 21 2.32 -7.50 -8.11
CA GLN A 21 2.40 -6.63 -6.95
C GLN A 21 0.98 -6.27 -6.54
N ASP A 22 0.64 -6.50 -5.27
CA ASP A 22 -0.61 -6.02 -4.68
C ASP A 22 -0.63 -4.49 -4.77
N ILE A 23 -1.37 -3.96 -5.75
CA ILE A 23 -1.71 -2.55 -5.80
C ILE A 23 -2.67 -2.30 -4.64
N GLN A 24 -2.12 -1.91 -3.49
CA GLN A 24 -2.90 -1.49 -2.33
C GLN A 24 -3.68 -0.24 -2.75
N ALA A 25 -4.98 -0.41 -3.03
CA ALA A 25 -5.86 0.70 -3.35
C ALA A 25 -5.97 1.59 -2.10
N GLN A 26 -5.40 2.80 -2.16
CA GLN A 26 -5.46 3.72 -1.03
C GLN A 26 -6.92 4.04 -0.69
N GLN A 27 -7.38 3.56 0.46
CA GLN A 27 -8.72 3.85 0.94
C GLN A 27 -8.76 5.27 1.50
N SER A 28 -9.69 6.07 1.00
CA SER A 28 -9.98 7.38 1.59
C SER A 28 -10.54 7.19 3.00
N ILE A 29 -9.85 7.78 3.97
CA ILE A 29 -10.28 7.79 5.36
C ILE A 29 -11.47 8.74 5.47
N LYS A 30 -12.61 8.20 5.89
CA LYS A 30 -13.84 8.96 6.17
C LYS A 30 -14.23 8.74 7.62
N LEU A 31 -14.78 9.77 8.24
CA LEU A 31 -15.28 9.75 9.62
C LEU A 31 -14.19 9.40 10.66
N ALA A 32 -12.94 9.82 10.43
CA ALA A 32 -11.91 9.78 11.46
C ALA A 32 -12.33 10.66 12.64
N SER A 33 -12.03 10.21 13.86
CA SER A 33 -12.40 10.89 15.09
C SER A 33 -11.20 11.12 15.99
N ASN A 34 -11.37 11.99 16.99
CA ASN A 34 -10.39 12.23 18.04
C ASN A 34 -8.98 12.66 17.55
N PRO A 35 -8.85 13.64 16.62
CA PRO A 35 -7.54 14.07 16.14
C PRO A 35 -6.72 14.75 17.25
N LYS A 36 -5.42 14.45 17.30
CA LYS A 36 -4.43 15.07 18.18
C LYS A 36 -3.15 15.37 17.39
N ILE A 37 -2.63 16.58 17.54
CA ILE A 37 -1.39 17.03 16.89
C ILE A 37 -0.20 16.68 17.80
N SER A 38 0.92 16.24 17.20
CA SER A 38 2.17 15.98 17.91
C SER A 38 2.79 17.27 18.46
N PRO A 39 3.60 17.23 19.55
CA PRO A 39 4.19 18.44 20.14
C PRO A 39 5.09 19.24 19.19
N ASP A 40 5.72 18.57 18.22
CA ASP A 40 6.53 19.19 17.17
C ASP A 40 5.71 19.73 15.98
N GLY A 41 4.39 19.47 15.96
CA GLY A 41 3.48 19.95 14.93
C GLY A 41 3.56 19.21 13.58
N LEU A 42 4.35 18.15 13.48
CA LEU A 42 4.61 17.47 12.20
C LEU A 42 3.60 16.36 11.88
N GLN A 43 2.87 15.85 12.87
CA GLN A 43 2.01 14.67 12.73
C GLN A 43 0.64 14.86 13.40
N ILE A 44 -0.34 14.10 12.92
CA ILE A 44 -1.68 13.97 13.51
C ILE A 44 -1.94 12.50 13.80
N ALA A 45 -2.31 12.19 15.05
CA ALA A 45 -2.87 10.90 15.44
C ALA A 45 -4.41 11.02 15.50
N PHE A 46 -5.14 10.02 15.01
CA PHE A 46 -6.61 9.98 15.05
C PHE A 46 -7.12 8.54 15.12
N SER A 47 -8.36 8.36 15.56
CA SER A 47 -9.02 7.06 15.62
C SER A 47 -9.79 6.78 14.32
N TRP A 48 -9.60 5.58 13.76
CA TRP A 48 -10.33 5.12 12.57
C TRP A 48 -10.42 3.60 12.54
N ARG A 49 -11.63 3.08 12.25
CA ARG A 49 -11.93 1.64 12.20
C ARG A 49 -11.50 0.82 13.42
N GLY A 50 -11.48 1.44 14.60
CA GLY A 50 -11.12 0.76 15.86
C GLY A 50 -9.64 0.81 16.21
N ASP A 51 -8.80 1.40 15.34
CA ASP A 51 -7.37 1.58 15.57
C ASP A 51 -6.99 3.06 15.63
N ILE A 52 -5.75 3.31 16.07
CA ILE A 52 -5.11 4.62 16.02
C ILE A 52 -4.22 4.68 14.81
N TRP A 53 -4.42 5.72 14.00
CA TRP A 53 -3.69 6.00 12.78
C TRP A 53 -2.91 7.29 12.92
N ILE A 54 -1.76 7.36 12.26
CA ILE A 54 -0.87 8.53 12.27
C ILE A 54 -0.61 8.98 10.83
N SER A 55 -0.70 10.28 10.58
CA SER A 55 -0.38 10.91 9.29
C SER A 55 0.48 12.15 9.50
N SER A 56 1.20 12.57 8.45
CA SER A 56 1.79 13.91 8.37
C SER A 56 0.70 14.99 8.45
N ILE A 57 1.03 16.13 9.05
CA ILE A 57 0.20 17.34 9.08
C ILE A 57 -0.09 17.89 7.67
N GLU A 58 0.81 17.63 6.72
CA GLU A 58 0.65 18.01 5.31
C GLU A 58 -0.31 17.08 4.55
N GLY A 59 -0.77 16.01 5.20
CA GLY A 59 -1.63 14.98 4.62
C GLY A 59 -0.85 13.83 3.99
N GLY A 60 -1.55 12.99 3.23
CA GLY A 60 -0.98 11.81 2.56
C GLY A 60 -1.44 10.49 3.18
N LEU A 61 -0.54 9.51 3.17
CA LEU A 61 -0.81 8.16 3.65
C LEU A 61 -0.75 8.13 5.18
N ALA A 62 -1.86 7.75 5.81
CA ALA A 62 -1.87 7.39 7.22
C ALA A 62 -1.41 5.94 7.41
N LYS A 63 -0.75 5.68 8.54
CA LYS A 63 -0.22 4.37 8.93
C LYS A 63 -0.71 3.98 10.32
#